data_AF-A0A5C9AWL0-F1
#
_entry.id   AF-A0A5C9AWL0-F1
#
_cell.length_a   1.000
_cell.length_b   1.000
_cell.length_c   1.000
_cell.angle_alpha   90.00
_cell.angle_beta   90.00
_cell.angle_gamma   90.00
#
_symmetry.space_group_name_H-M   'P 1'
#
loop_
_entity.id
_entity.type
_entity.pdbx_description
1 polymer ?
#
loop_
_entity_poly.entity_id
_entity_poly.type
_entity_poly.pdbx_seq_one_letter_code
_entity_poly.pdbx_strand_id
1 'polypeptide(L)' 'MIRLSLVIAILLAASAGHAVAETIRVPQDHKTIQAAIDVATAGDTVLWSRRAHTASGCG' A
#
# COMPACT_ATOMS: atom_id res chain seq x y z
N MET A 1 24.69 32.17 -6.75
CA MET A 1 24.66 30.84 -7.41
C MET A 1 24.54 29.70 -6.41
N ILE A 2 25.39 29.64 -5.37
CA ILE A 2 25.37 28.58 -4.33
C ILE A 2 24.01 28.44 -3.60
N ARG A 3 23.32 29.55 -3.31
CA ARG A 3 22.01 29.51 -2.63
C ARG A 3 20.90 28.85 -3.46
N LEU A 4 20.93 29.00 -4.79
CA LEU A 4 19.97 28.36 -5.69
C LEU A 4 20.21 26.85 -5.74
N SER A 5 21.47 26.43 -5.82
CA SER A 5 21.87 25.02 -5.80
C SER A 5 21.45 24.31 -4.50
N LEU A 6 21.52 25.01 -3.37
CA LEU A 6 21.16 24.46 -2.06
C LEU A 6 19.63 24.27 -1.93
N VAL A 7 18.84 25.20 -2.47
CA VAL A 7 17.37 25.07 -2.52
C VAL A 7 16.94 23.90 -3.41
N ILE A 8 17.55 23.74 -4.59
CA ILE A 8 17.25 22.64 -5.50
C ILE A 8 17.59 21.29 -4.86
N ALA A 9 18.73 21.18 -4.17
CA ALA A 9 19.13 19.96 -3.48
C ALA A 9 18.15 19.57 -2.35
N ILE A 10 17.69 20.56 -1.56
CA ILE A 10 16.69 20.33 -0.50
C ILE A 10 15.34 19.88 -1.11
N LEU A 11 14.92 20.53 -2.20
CA LEU A 11 13.66 20.21 -2.86
C LEU A 11 13.66 18.77 -3.42
N LEU A 12 14.80 18.33 -3.99
CA LEU A 12 14.98 16.99 -4.54
C LEU A 12 15.02 15.91 -3.44
N ALA A 13 15.57 16.24 -2.27
CA ALA A 13 15.55 15.33 -1.12
C ALA A 13 14.14 15.18 -0.53
N ALA A 14 13.32 16.23 -0.57
CA ALA A 14 11.96 16.22 -0.03
C ALA A 14 10.96 15.39 -0.88
N SER A 15 11.23 15.15 -2.17
CA SER A 15 10.33 14.38 -3.04
C SER A 15 10.37 12.86 -2.84
N ALA A 16 11.36 12.32 -2.12
CA ALA A 16 11.58 10.88 -1.96
C ALA A 16 10.61 10.19 -0.97
N GLY A 17 9.73 10.94 -0.30
CA GLY A 17 8.91 10.45 0.82
C GLY A 17 7.40 10.38 0.58
N HIS A 18 6.90 10.60 -0.64
CA HIS A 18 5.46 10.44 -0.91
C HIS A 18 5.14 8.94 -1.04
N ALA A 19 5.08 8.24 0.09
CA ALA A 19 4.43 6.94 0.18
C ALA A 19 2.94 7.15 -0.11
N VAL A 20 2.54 6.88 -1.35
CA VAL A 20 1.14 6.81 -1.72
C VAL A 20 0.58 5.57 -1.02
N ALA A 21 -0.31 5.77 -0.06
CA ALA A 21 -1.00 4.69 0.62
C ALA A 21 -1.66 3.77 -0.42
N GLU A 22 -1.15 2.55 -0.57
CA GLU A 22 -1.66 1.55 -1.49
C GLU A 22 -2.72 0.68 -0.80
N THR A 23 -3.72 0.26 -1.56
CA THR A 23 -4.74 -0.67 -1.06
C THR A 23 -4.36 -2.09 -1.42
N ILE A 24 -3.87 -2.84 -0.43
CA ILE A 24 -3.43 -4.23 -0.60
C ILE A 24 -4.61 -5.16 -0.30
N ARG A 25 -5.07 -5.94 -1.27
CA ARG A 25 -6.26 -6.79 -1.11
C ARG A 25 -5.90 -8.24 -0.87
N VAL A 26 -6.59 -8.84 0.09
CA VAL A 26 -6.35 -10.23 0.48
C VAL A 26 -7.69 -10.97 0.41
N PRO A 27 -7.81 -12.07 -0.35
CA PRO A 27 -6.75 -12.87 -0.99
C PRO A 27 -6.38 -12.47 -2.45
N GLN A 28 -6.85 -11.32 -2.95
CA GLN A 28 -6.75 -10.97 -4.39
C GLN A 28 -5.31 -10.71 -4.86
N ASP A 29 -4.56 -9.91 -4.11
CA ASP A 29 -3.14 -9.59 -4.38
C ASP A 29 -2.20 -10.53 -3.63
N HIS A 30 -2.51 -10.85 -2.37
CA HIS A 30 -1.72 -11.77 -1.55
C HIS A 30 -2.58 -12.91 -1.02
N LYS A 31 -2.07 -14.15 -1.01
CA LYS A 31 -2.83 -15.31 -0.52
C LYS A 31 -3.06 -15.30 1.00
N THR A 32 -2.26 -14.56 1.75
CA THR A 32 -2.29 -14.51 3.21
C THR A 32 -2.15 -13.07 3.73
N ILE A 33 -2.70 -12.80 4.91
CA ILE A 33 -2.57 -11.50 5.59
C ILE A 33 -1.10 -11.19 5.84
N GLN A 34 -0.31 -12.20 6.24
CA GLN A 34 1.10 -11.98 6.57
C GLN A 34 1.92 -11.52 5.36
N ALA A 35 1.66 -12.07 4.18
CA ALA A 35 2.32 -11.64 2.95
C ALA A 35 1.90 -10.22 2.53
N ALA A 36 0.65 -9.82 2.80
CA ALA A 36 0.20 -8.45 2.59
C ALA A 36 0.83 -7.47 3.58
N ILE A 37 0.99 -7.87 4.85
CA ILE A 37 1.64 -7.04 5.88
C ILE A 37 3.13 -6.88 5.61
N ASP A 38 3.80 -7.93 5.12
CA ASP A 38 5.24 -7.90 4.81
C ASP A 38 5.59 -6.86 3.74
N VAL A 39 4.69 -6.65 2.78
CA VAL A 39 4.85 -5.64 1.72
C VAL A 39 4.19 -4.30 2.05
N ALA A 40 3.30 -4.25 3.04
CA ALA A 40 2.60 -3.04 3.43
C ALA A 40 3.54 -2.04 4.07
N THR A 41 3.51 -0.80 3.58
CA THR A 41 4.20 0.34 4.16
C THR A 41 3.27 1.08 5.13
N ALA A 42 3.85 1.82 6.07
CA ALA A 42 3.08 2.66 6.98
C ALA A 42 2.20 3.65 6.20
N GLY A 43 0.88 3.51 6.33
CA GLY A 43 -0.12 4.28 5.59
C GLY A 43 -1.00 3.42 4.67
N ASP A 44 -0.56 2.21 4.33
CA ASP A 44 -1.32 1.31 3.45
C ASP A 44 -2.55 0.73 4.15
N THR A 45 -3.57 0.43 3.33
CA THR A 45 -4.81 -0.18 3.81
C THR A 45 -4.87 -1.63 3.35
N VAL A 46 -4.78 -2.56 4.30
CA VAL A 46 -4.93 -3.99 4.03
C VAL A 46 -6.40 -4.39 4.11
N LEU A 47 -7.01 -4.68 2.95
CA LEU A 47 -8.43 -5.05 2.86
C LEU A 47 -8.58 -6.58 2.77
N TRP A 48 -9.08 -7.21 3.82
CA TRP A 48 -9.39 -8.65 3.85
C TRP A 48 -10.85 -8.90 3.47
N SER A 49 -11.06 -9.61 2.36
CA SER A 49 -12.40 -10.07 1.97
C SER A 49 -12.57 -11.56 2.27
N ARG A 50 -13.51 -11.88 3.16
CA ARG A 50 -13.93 -13.27 3.37
C ARG A 50 -14.82 -13.65 2.18
N ARG A 51 -14.44 -14.69 1.44
CA ARG A 51 -15.31 -15.28 0.41
C ARG A 51 -16.67 -15.59 1.04
N ALA A 52 -17.74 -15.01 0.51
CA ALA A 52 -19.09 -15.42 0.86
C ALA A 52 -19.30 -16.85 0.37
N HIS A 53 -19.53 -17.79 1.29
CA HIS A 53 -20.16 -19.06 0.92
C HIS A 53 -21.58 -18.71 0.49
N THR A 54 -21.80 -18.67 -0.82
CA THR A 54 -23.15 -18.77 -1.38
C THR A 54 -23.76 -20.00 -0.71
N ALA A 55 -24.87 -19.78 -0.01
CA ALA A 55 -25.63 -20.87 0.58
C ALA A 55 -25.91 -21.88 -0.53
N SER A 56 -25.53 -23.11 -0.24
CA SER A 56 -25.79 -24.34 -0.99
C SER A 56 -27.25 -24.37 -1.43
N GLY A 57 -27.51 -24.96 -2.60
CA GLY A 57 -28.87 -25.17 -3.09
C GLY A 57 -29.80 -25.72 -2.00
N CYS A 58 -30.87 -24.99 -1.73
CA CYS A 58 -32.04 -25.58 -1.10
C CYS A 58 -32.82 -26.27 -2.23
N GLY A 59 -32.98 -27.59 -2.08
CA GLY A 59 -33.82 -28.42 -2.94
C GLY A 59 -35.30 -28.18 -2.74
#